data_AF-A0A5C0DPR4-F1
#
_entry.id   AF-A0A5C0DPR4-F1
#
_cell.length_a   1.000
_cell.length_b   1.000
_cell.length_c   1.000
_cell.angle_alpha   90.00
_cell.angle_beta   90.00
_cell.angle_gamma   90.00
#
_symmetry.space_group_name_H-M   'P 1'
#
loop_
_entity.id
_entity.type
_entity.pdbx_description
1 polymer ?
#
loop_
_entity_poly.entity_id
_entity_poly.type
_entity_poly.pdbx_seq_one_letter_code
_entity_poly.pdbx_strand_id
1 'polypeptide(L)'
;MEAPLVRSFPTLSVLMTGFWVWISIRLMSRPQTYLWGDLLFGFSWTWLTGAIYWGWLRYEPIWHIPIEALGLPFAVWCLAKNWGKVGNWFYLGSLLGTVLTDIYFYLVDLMPYWRQIMRTDPSGASQILQNALTQVQTPWGQAWAIILALILMTVGTASLLNKQCHWYAFGGAVLSTILVDSLFLLAAVLA
;
A
#
# COMPACT_ATOMS: atom_id res chain seq x y z
N MET A 1 0.87 -14.41 -5.66
CA MET A 1 1.19 -13.23 -6.51
C MET A 1 2.01 -12.28 -5.67
N GLU A 2 3.33 -12.34 -5.76
CA GLU A 2 4.25 -11.43 -5.05
C GLU A 2 4.90 -10.49 -6.05
N ALA A 3 5.34 -9.31 -5.61
CA ALA A 3 6.09 -8.33 -6.41
C ALA A 3 7.37 -8.96 -7.01
N PRO A 4 7.31 -9.50 -8.25
CA PRO A 4 8.31 -10.45 -8.71
C PRO A 4 9.64 -9.75 -9.02
N LEU A 5 9.55 -8.48 -9.45
CA LEU A 5 10.69 -7.60 -9.66
C LEU A 5 11.43 -7.31 -8.35
N VAL A 6 10.70 -6.90 -7.30
CA VAL A 6 11.30 -6.52 -6.00
C VAL A 6 11.92 -7.74 -5.31
N ARG A 7 11.29 -8.92 -5.46
CA ARG A 7 11.85 -10.17 -4.92
C ARG A 7 13.15 -10.58 -5.60
N SER A 8 13.21 -10.45 -6.93
CA SER A 8 14.35 -10.92 -7.72
C SER A 8 15.49 -9.89 -7.79
N PHE A 9 15.16 -8.60 -7.83
CA PHE A 9 16.10 -7.50 -7.98
C PHE A 9 15.78 -6.34 -7.02
N PRO A 10 15.86 -6.56 -5.69
CA PRO A 10 15.46 -5.56 -4.70
C PRO A 10 16.27 -4.27 -4.80
N THR A 11 17.59 -4.37 -5.05
CA THR A 11 18.45 -3.20 -5.26
C THR A 11 18.03 -2.40 -6.49
N LEU A 12 17.67 -3.06 -7.60
CA LEU A 12 17.19 -2.38 -8.79
C LEU A 12 15.88 -1.64 -8.51
N SER A 13 14.96 -2.25 -7.76
CA SER A 13 13.70 -1.60 -7.38
C SER A 13 13.93 -0.34 -6.54
N VAL A 14 14.88 -0.35 -5.61
CA VAL A 14 15.25 0.86 -4.85
C VAL A 14 15.91 1.91 -5.77
N LEU A 15 16.78 1.51 -6.68
CA LEU A 15 17.40 2.45 -7.64
C LEU A 15 16.35 3.08 -8.58
N MET A 16 15.31 2.33 -8.94
CA MET A 16 14.19 2.85 -9.74
C MET A 16 13.44 3.98 -9.04
N THR A 17 13.47 4.08 -7.70
CA THR A 17 12.95 5.26 -7.00
C THR A 17 13.60 6.54 -7.51
N GLY A 18 14.94 6.55 -7.69
CA GLY A 18 15.65 7.71 -8.22
C GLY A 18 15.20 8.09 -9.62
N PHE A 19 14.92 7.09 -10.46
CA PHE A 19 14.35 7.29 -11.79
C PHE A 19 12.93 7.89 -11.73
N TRP A 20 12.05 7.38 -10.85
CA TRP A 20 10.70 7.92 -10.67
C TRP A 20 10.72 9.36 -10.15
N VAL A 21 11.57 9.66 -9.16
CA VAL A 21 11.77 11.02 -8.64
C VAL A 21 12.29 11.96 -9.72
N TRP A 22 13.25 11.51 -10.54
CA TRP A 22 13.76 12.32 -11.65
C TRP A 22 12.68 12.65 -12.68
N ILE A 23 11.87 11.67 -13.09
CA ILE A 23 10.73 11.90 -14.01
C ILE A 23 9.73 12.85 -13.35
N SER A 24 9.40 12.62 -12.08
CA SER A 24 8.47 13.45 -11.32
C SER A 24 8.90 14.92 -11.33
N ILE A 25 10.14 15.23 -10.95
CA ILE A 25 10.68 16.60 -10.96
C ILE A 25 10.65 17.19 -12.38
N ARG A 26 10.99 16.39 -13.40
CA ARG A 26 10.92 16.83 -14.81
C ARG A 26 9.49 17.18 -15.23
N LEU A 27 8.49 16.41 -14.82
CA LEU A 27 7.07 16.70 -15.09
C LEU A 27 6.58 17.90 -14.27
N MET A 28 7.04 18.08 -13.04
CA MET A 28 6.72 19.24 -12.19
C MET A 28 7.32 20.55 -12.72
N SER A 29 8.34 20.49 -13.59
CA SER A 29 8.93 21.69 -14.19
C SER A 29 8.01 22.42 -15.19
N ARG A 30 6.92 21.78 -15.64
CA ARG A 30 5.97 22.35 -16.62
C ARG A 30 4.57 22.41 -16.04
N PRO A 31 3.85 23.55 -16.13
CA PRO A 31 2.50 23.68 -15.58
C PRO A 31 1.50 22.62 -16.09
N GLN A 32 1.61 22.22 -17.36
CA GLN A 32 0.70 21.27 -18.00
C GLN A 32 0.86 19.84 -17.46
N THR A 33 2.06 19.48 -16.99
CA THR A 33 2.37 18.14 -16.48
C THR A 33 2.56 18.11 -14.97
N TYR A 34 2.40 19.26 -14.30
CA TYR A 34 2.69 19.40 -12.87
C TYR A 34 1.94 18.39 -12.03
N LEU A 35 0.63 18.22 -12.29
CA LEU A 35 -0.23 17.32 -11.54
C LEU A 35 0.27 15.86 -11.59
N TRP A 36 0.70 15.40 -12.76
CA TRP A 36 1.23 14.06 -12.96
C TRP A 36 2.59 13.88 -12.31
N GLY A 37 3.44 14.91 -12.39
CA GLY A 37 4.72 14.92 -11.69
C GLY A 37 4.55 14.87 -10.17
N ASP A 38 3.61 15.65 -9.63
CA ASP A 38 3.25 15.67 -8.21
C ASP A 38 2.72 14.29 -7.76
N LEU A 39 1.77 13.70 -8.50
CA LEU A 39 1.29 12.35 -8.19
C LEU A 39 2.41 11.29 -8.22
N LEU A 40 3.26 11.32 -9.27
CA LEU A 40 4.40 10.40 -9.40
C LEU A 40 5.42 10.59 -8.27
N PHE A 41 5.55 11.81 -7.75
CA PHE A 41 6.39 12.11 -6.60
C PHE A 41 5.93 11.33 -5.35
N GLY A 42 4.64 11.42 -5.04
CA GLY A 42 4.02 10.66 -3.95
C GLY A 42 4.16 9.16 -4.12
N PHE A 43 3.89 8.68 -5.34
CA PHE A 43 4.09 7.28 -5.71
C PHE A 43 5.53 6.81 -5.49
N SER A 44 6.52 7.66 -5.77
CA SER A 44 7.94 7.32 -5.58
C SER A 44 8.26 6.99 -4.12
N TRP A 45 7.59 7.64 -3.17
CA TRP A 45 7.76 7.33 -1.75
C TRP A 45 7.17 5.99 -1.37
N THR A 46 5.93 5.71 -1.77
CA THR A 46 5.30 4.39 -1.59
C THR A 46 6.11 3.29 -2.28
N TRP A 47 6.65 3.56 -3.47
CA TRP A 47 7.51 2.62 -4.18
C TRP A 47 8.81 2.35 -3.44
N LEU A 48 9.47 3.40 -2.90
CA LEU A 48 10.72 3.24 -2.15
C LEU A 48 10.52 2.39 -0.90
N THR A 49 9.52 2.74 -0.09
CA THR A 49 9.24 2.03 1.16
C THR A 49 8.79 0.61 0.89
N GLY A 50 7.90 0.41 -0.09
CA GLY A 50 7.50 -0.90 -0.56
C GLY A 50 8.69 -1.73 -1.08
N ALA A 51 9.59 -1.13 -1.87
CA ALA A 51 10.78 -1.82 -2.37
C ALA A 51 11.71 -2.27 -1.23
N ILE A 52 11.90 -1.43 -0.21
CA ILE A 52 12.70 -1.77 0.99
C ILE A 52 12.03 -2.90 1.77
N TYR A 53 10.74 -2.79 2.06
CA TYR A 53 10.03 -3.80 2.84
C TYR A 53 9.98 -5.14 2.09
N TRP A 54 9.43 -5.15 0.88
CA TRP A 54 9.25 -6.36 0.09
C TRP A 54 10.57 -6.97 -0.37
N GLY A 55 11.63 -6.16 -0.53
CA GLY A 55 12.95 -6.63 -0.94
C GLY A 55 13.67 -7.42 0.15
N TRP A 56 13.69 -6.90 1.37
CA TRP A 56 14.55 -7.41 2.44
C TRP A 56 13.82 -7.80 3.73
N LEU A 57 12.73 -7.12 4.09
CA LEU A 57 12.11 -7.20 5.41
C LEU A 57 10.78 -7.98 5.45
N ARG A 58 10.27 -8.41 4.30
CA ARG A 58 8.99 -9.13 4.14
C ARG A 58 8.78 -10.34 5.03
N TYR A 59 9.85 -10.93 5.57
CA TYR A 59 9.76 -12.13 6.40
C TYR A 59 9.06 -11.89 7.75
N GLU A 60 9.03 -10.64 8.22
CA GLU A 60 8.39 -10.28 9.47
C GLU A 60 7.40 -9.12 9.25
N PRO A 61 6.08 -9.38 9.31
CA PRO A 61 5.05 -8.40 8.95
C PRO A 61 5.03 -7.17 9.86
N ILE A 62 5.56 -7.28 11.09
CA ILE A 62 5.63 -6.15 12.03
C ILE A 62 6.49 -4.98 11.52
N TRP A 63 7.41 -5.24 10.59
CA TRP A 63 8.23 -4.18 9.99
C TRP A 63 7.53 -3.42 8.86
N HIS A 64 6.35 -3.87 8.43
CA HIS A 64 5.66 -3.25 7.31
C HIS A 64 5.32 -1.77 7.57
N ILE A 65 4.57 -1.47 8.64
CA ILE A 65 4.23 -0.08 9.00
C ILE A 65 5.46 0.81 9.27
N PRO A 66 6.45 0.41 10.10
CA PRO A 66 7.62 1.25 10.33
C PRO A 66 8.36 1.64 9.04
N ILE A 67 8.44 0.72 8.07
CA ILE A 67 9.13 0.97 6.81
C ILE A 67 8.28 1.82 5.86
N GLU A 68 6.98 1.53 5.74
CA GLU A 68 6.04 2.35 4.97
C GLU A 68 5.94 3.78 5.50
N ALA A 69 6.12 3.99 6.80
CA ALA A 69 6.13 5.30 7.44
C ALA A 69 7.42 6.12 7.23
N LEU A 70 8.48 5.57 6.62
CA LEU A 70 9.75 6.31 6.41
C LEU A 70 9.56 7.56 5.54
N GLY A 71 8.58 7.56 4.63
CA GLY A 71 8.23 8.73 3.81
C GLY A 71 7.43 9.81 4.56
N LEU A 72 6.86 9.50 5.72
CA LEU A 72 5.92 10.37 6.43
C LEU A 72 6.54 11.71 6.89
N PRO A 73 7.75 11.76 7.50
CA PRO A 73 8.35 13.04 7.88
C PRO A 73 8.55 13.96 6.68
N PHE A 74 8.90 13.38 5.53
CA PHE A 74 9.11 14.12 4.31
C PHE A 74 7.79 14.63 3.71
N ALA A 75 6.74 13.78 3.68
CA ALA A 75 5.42 14.18 3.24
C ALA A 75 4.84 15.32 4.10
N VAL A 76 4.98 15.23 5.42
CA VAL A 76 4.55 16.29 6.36
C VAL A 76 5.31 17.58 6.10
N TRP A 77 6.63 17.51 5.90
CA TRP A 77 7.45 18.70 5.58
C TRP A 77 7.02 19.36 4.27
N CYS A 78 6.79 18.59 3.22
CA CYS A 78 6.31 19.11 1.93
C CYS A 78 4.93 19.77 2.06
N LEU A 79 3.99 19.13 2.77
CA LEU A 79 2.66 19.68 3.01
C LEU A 79 2.71 20.96 3.84
N ALA A 80 3.58 21.06 4.84
CA ALA A 80 3.80 22.28 5.61
C ALA A 80 4.32 23.44 4.74
N LYS A 81 5.03 23.13 3.65
CA LYS A 81 5.48 24.10 2.63
C LYS A 81 4.47 24.30 1.50
N ASN A 82 3.28 23.70 1.57
CA ASN A 82 2.27 23.70 0.50
C ASN A 82 2.79 23.15 -0.85
N TRP A 83 3.81 22.30 -0.82
CA TRP A 83 4.46 21.77 -2.02
C TRP A 83 4.09 20.30 -2.24
N GLY A 84 3.93 19.90 -3.49
CA GLY A 84 3.61 18.52 -3.86
C GLY A 84 2.34 17.96 -3.18
N LYS A 85 1.27 18.77 -3.08
CA LYS A 85 0.09 18.37 -2.29
C LYS A 85 -0.52 17.08 -2.81
N VAL A 86 -0.64 16.91 -4.13
CA VAL A 86 -1.39 15.77 -4.69
C VAL A 86 -0.66 14.46 -4.42
N GLY A 87 0.65 14.40 -4.63
CA GLY A 87 1.47 13.24 -4.33
C GLY A 87 1.53 12.92 -2.85
N ASN A 88 1.73 13.92 -1.99
CA ASN A 88 1.81 13.67 -0.55
C ASN A 88 0.47 13.19 0.03
N TRP A 89 -0.66 13.70 -0.45
CA TRP A 89 -1.97 13.17 -0.08
C TRP A 89 -2.25 11.77 -0.65
N PHE A 90 -1.76 11.45 -1.85
CA PHE A 90 -1.76 10.07 -2.36
C PHE A 90 -0.99 9.13 -1.41
N TYR A 91 0.24 9.50 -1.05
CA TYR A 91 1.08 8.71 -0.14
C TYR A 91 0.39 8.50 1.23
N LEU A 92 -0.21 9.55 1.80
CA LEU A 92 -0.96 9.43 3.06
C LEU A 92 -2.17 8.50 2.95
N GLY A 93 -2.90 8.54 1.82
CA GLY A 93 -4.03 7.64 1.57
C GLY A 93 -3.58 6.19 1.46
N SER A 94 -2.47 5.94 0.77
CA SER A 94 -1.84 4.62 0.69
C SER A 94 -1.40 4.12 2.06
N LEU A 95 -0.71 4.96 2.85
CA LEU A 95 -0.24 4.61 4.19
C LEU A 95 -1.40 4.31 5.13
N LEU A 96 -2.51 5.07 5.06
CA LEU A 96 -3.72 4.78 5.83
C LEU A 96 -4.29 3.42 5.47
N GLY A 97 -4.38 3.11 4.17
CA GLY A 97 -4.80 1.79 3.68
C GLY A 97 -3.94 0.68 4.30
N THR A 98 -2.62 0.81 4.21
CA THR A 98 -1.66 -0.14 4.78
C THR A 98 -1.85 -0.32 6.29
N VAL A 99 -1.95 0.77 7.05
CA VAL A 99 -2.16 0.73 8.51
C VAL A 99 -3.43 -0.05 8.85
N LEU A 100 -4.52 0.23 8.14
CA LEU A 100 -5.81 -0.41 8.39
C LEU A 100 -5.75 -1.90 8.04
N THR A 101 -5.18 -2.27 6.91
CA THR A 101 -5.01 -3.69 6.51
C THR A 101 -4.07 -4.42 7.48
N ASP A 102 -2.98 -3.82 7.94
CA ASP A 102 -2.08 -4.45 8.91
C ASP A 102 -2.75 -4.65 10.29
N ILE A 103 -3.58 -3.70 10.73
CA ILE A 103 -4.41 -3.85 11.94
C ILE A 103 -5.36 -5.05 11.78
N TYR A 104 -5.98 -5.21 10.61
CA TYR A 104 -6.81 -6.38 10.32
C TYR A 104 -6.02 -7.69 10.41
N PHE A 105 -4.82 -7.73 9.81
CA PHE A 105 -3.94 -8.90 9.87
C PHE A 105 -3.53 -9.25 11.29
N TYR A 106 -3.33 -8.24 12.15
CA TYR A 106 -3.05 -8.44 13.56
C TYR A 106 -4.26 -8.98 14.32
N LEU A 107 -5.43 -8.37 14.17
CA LEU A 107 -6.66 -8.71 14.93
C LEU A 107 -7.24 -10.07 14.55
N VAL A 108 -7.04 -10.52 13.32
CA VAL A 108 -7.54 -11.79 12.78
C VAL A 108 -6.48 -12.90 12.86
N ASP A 109 -5.30 -12.61 13.42
CA ASP A 109 -4.18 -13.56 13.53
C ASP A 109 -3.71 -14.12 12.18
N LEU A 110 -3.56 -13.23 11.19
CA LEU A 110 -3.07 -13.58 9.85
C LEU A 110 -1.53 -13.51 9.72
N MET A 111 -0.86 -12.86 10.68
CA MET A 111 0.61 -12.73 10.69
C MET A 111 1.36 -14.08 10.68
N PRO A 112 0.92 -15.15 11.38
CA PRO A 112 1.57 -16.46 11.27
C PRO A 112 1.53 -17.04 9.86
N TYR A 113 0.39 -16.91 9.15
CA TYR A 113 0.25 -17.36 7.77
C TYR A 113 1.12 -16.56 6.81
N TRP A 114 1.25 -15.24 7.03
CA TRP A 114 2.22 -14.41 6.32
C TRP A 114 3.65 -14.93 6.47
N ARG A 115 4.09 -15.23 7.70
CA ARG A 115 5.46 -15.75 7.92
C ARG A 115 5.69 -17.08 7.20
N GLN A 116 4.67 -17.94 7.16
CA GLN A 116 4.76 -19.22 6.47
C GLN A 116 4.84 -19.02 4.95
N ILE A 117 3.99 -18.17 4.37
CA ILE A 117 3.95 -17.98 2.91
C ILE A 117 5.26 -17.40 2.39
N MET A 118 5.89 -16.49 3.14
CA MET A 118 7.16 -15.86 2.74
C MET A 118 8.37 -16.80 2.78
N ARG A 119 8.25 -17.95 3.47
CA ARG A 119 9.31 -18.96 3.64
C ARG A 119 9.07 -20.23 2.83
N THR A 120 7.89 -20.36 2.22
CA THR A 120 7.48 -21.58 1.51
C THR A 120 7.63 -21.40 0.00
N ASP A 121 8.03 -22.47 -0.68
CA ASP A 121 8.06 -22.48 -2.15
C ASP A 121 6.65 -22.32 -2.74
N PRO A 122 6.52 -21.80 -3.98
CA PRO A 122 5.22 -21.53 -4.60
C PRO A 122 4.27 -22.74 -4.65
N SER A 123 4.81 -23.96 -4.68
CA SER A 123 4.03 -25.21 -4.65
C SER A 123 3.33 -25.48 -3.33
N GLY A 124 3.83 -24.95 -2.20
CA GLY A 124 3.23 -25.09 -0.87
C GLY A 124 2.37 -23.88 -0.45
N ALA A 125 2.38 -22.80 -1.22
CA ALA A 125 1.70 -21.56 -0.86
C ALA A 125 0.15 -21.66 -0.89
N SER A 126 -0.42 -22.50 -1.76
CA SER A 126 -1.88 -22.68 -1.88
C SER A 126 -2.50 -23.15 -0.56
N GLN A 127 -1.92 -24.16 0.10
CA GLN A 127 -2.44 -24.67 1.37
C GLN A 127 -2.42 -23.59 2.48
N ILE A 128 -1.37 -22.75 2.52
CA ILE A 128 -1.26 -21.67 3.51
C ILE A 128 -2.33 -20.60 3.24
N LEU A 129 -2.57 -20.25 1.98
CA LEU A 129 -3.63 -19.32 1.58
C LEU A 129 -5.02 -19.86 1.93
N GLN A 130 -5.27 -21.14 1.69
CA GLN A 130 -6.53 -21.78 2.07
C GLN A 130 -6.73 -21.77 3.60
N ASN A 131 -5.69 -22.06 4.38
CA ASN A 131 -5.78 -21.98 5.84
C ASN A 131 -6.02 -20.53 6.31
N ALA A 132 -5.35 -19.54 5.72
CA ALA A 132 -5.61 -18.13 6.02
C ALA A 132 -7.05 -17.72 5.65
N LEU A 133 -7.58 -18.24 4.54
CA LEU A 133 -8.97 -18.02 4.14
C LEU A 133 -9.95 -18.59 5.18
N THR A 134 -9.69 -19.77 5.74
CA THR A 134 -10.54 -20.30 6.83
C THR A 134 -10.57 -19.39 8.05
N GLN A 135 -9.45 -18.74 8.37
CA GLN A 135 -9.37 -17.77 9.47
C GLN A 135 -10.17 -16.50 9.16
N VAL A 136 -10.07 -15.99 7.93
CA VAL A 136 -10.87 -14.85 7.45
C VAL A 136 -12.37 -15.16 7.45
N GLN A 137 -12.77 -16.40 7.14
CA GLN A 137 -14.16 -16.84 7.09
C GLN A 137 -14.80 -17.05 8.47
N THR A 138 -14.03 -17.01 9.57
CA THR A 138 -14.60 -17.04 10.91
C THR A 138 -15.51 -15.81 11.14
N PRO A 139 -16.53 -15.90 12.03
CA PRO A 139 -17.36 -14.74 12.35
C PRO A 139 -16.55 -13.52 12.80
N TRP A 140 -15.43 -13.75 13.50
CA TRP A 140 -14.49 -12.70 13.92
C TRP A 140 -13.76 -12.07 12.73
N GLY A 141 -13.21 -12.89 11.84
CA GLY A 141 -12.54 -12.44 10.63
C GLY A 141 -13.45 -11.65 9.69
N GLN A 142 -14.70 -12.10 9.52
CA GLN A 142 -15.70 -11.41 8.71
C GLN A 142 -16.15 -10.09 9.34
N ALA A 143 -16.38 -10.07 10.66
CA ALA A 143 -16.78 -8.84 11.36
C ALA A 143 -15.73 -7.73 11.19
N TRP A 144 -14.45 -8.06 11.41
CA TRP A 144 -13.37 -7.09 11.22
C TRP A 144 -13.16 -6.71 9.76
N ALA A 145 -13.34 -7.63 8.81
CA ALA A 145 -13.26 -7.32 7.38
C ALA A 145 -14.36 -6.34 6.96
N ILE A 146 -15.59 -6.51 7.45
CA ILE A 146 -16.70 -5.59 7.20
C ILE A 146 -16.41 -4.22 7.82
N ILE A 147 -15.95 -4.16 9.08
CA ILE A 147 -15.59 -2.91 9.75
C ILE A 147 -14.51 -2.17 8.96
N LEU A 148 -13.45 -2.86 8.55
CA LEU A 148 -12.36 -2.32 7.74
C LEU A 148 -12.86 -1.76 6.42
N ALA A 149 -13.65 -2.54 5.68
CA ALA A 149 -14.21 -2.16 4.39
C ALA A 149 -15.10 -0.92 4.53
N LEU A 150 -15.92 -0.84 5.59
CA LEU A 150 -16.76 0.33 5.87
C LEU A 150 -15.91 1.57 6.15
N ILE A 151 -14.87 1.46 6.98
CA ILE A 151 -13.97 2.59 7.29
C ILE A 151 -13.30 3.09 6.01
N LEU A 152 -12.68 2.20 5.23
CA LEU A 152 -11.99 2.54 3.99
C LEU A 152 -12.98 3.13 2.96
N MET A 153 -14.18 2.57 2.84
CA MET A 153 -15.20 3.04 1.91
C MET A 153 -15.70 4.42 2.32
N THR A 154 -16.00 4.66 3.59
CA THR A 154 -16.46 5.97 4.09
C THR A 154 -15.38 7.02 3.93
N VAL A 155 -14.14 6.75 4.38
CA VAL A 155 -13.04 7.72 4.28
C VAL A 155 -12.68 8.01 2.83
N GLY A 156 -12.61 6.97 2.00
CA GLY A 156 -12.34 7.08 0.58
C GLY A 156 -13.39 7.90 -0.16
N THR A 157 -14.68 7.52 -0.04
CA THR A 157 -15.78 8.23 -0.69
C THR A 157 -15.99 9.64 -0.17
N ALA A 158 -15.90 9.88 1.15
CA ALA A 158 -16.00 11.21 1.72
C ALA A 158 -14.92 12.15 1.18
N SER A 159 -13.71 11.63 0.95
CA SER A 159 -12.62 12.40 0.33
C SER A 159 -12.95 12.77 -1.12
N LEU A 160 -13.58 11.86 -1.87
CA LEU A 160 -14.03 12.15 -3.24
C LEU A 160 -15.17 13.18 -3.33
N LEU A 161 -15.84 13.52 -2.23
CA LEU A 161 -16.83 14.60 -2.23
C LEU A 161 -16.18 15.99 -2.29
N ASN A 162 -14.89 16.09 -1.99
CA ASN A 162 -14.14 17.33 -2.06
C ASN A 162 -13.62 17.59 -3.48
N LYS A 163 -13.78 18.83 -3.97
CA LYS A 163 -13.43 19.19 -5.37
C LYS A 163 -11.93 19.41 -5.61
N GLN A 164 -11.09 19.34 -4.58
CA GLN A 164 -9.66 19.60 -4.72
C GLN A 164 -8.90 18.32 -5.11
N CYS A 165 -7.98 18.43 -6.07
CA CYS A 165 -7.28 17.28 -6.67
C CYS A 165 -6.55 16.37 -5.66
N HIS A 166 -6.03 16.94 -4.56
CA HIS A 166 -5.32 16.13 -3.56
C HIS A 166 -6.25 15.20 -2.78
N TRP A 167 -7.52 15.58 -2.58
CA TRP A 167 -8.52 14.71 -1.97
C TRP A 167 -8.93 13.57 -2.88
N TYR A 168 -8.95 13.79 -4.21
CA TYR A 168 -9.12 12.71 -5.17
C TYR A 168 -7.96 11.71 -5.12
N ALA A 169 -6.72 12.20 -5.02
CA ALA A 169 -5.55 11.34 -4.92
C ALA A 169 -5.54 10.52 -3.63
N PHE A 170 -5.88 11.15 -2.49
CA PHE A 170 -6.03 10.46 -1.21
C PHE A 170 -7.17 9.42 -1.24
N GLY A 171 -8.38 9.84 -1.63
CA GLY A 171 -9.54 8.95 -1.67
C GLY A 171 -9.36 7.79 -2.65
N GLY A 172 -8.75 8.06 -3.80
CA GLY A 172 -8.39 7.04 -4.78
C GLY A 172 -7.40 6.01 -4.22
N ALA A 173 -6.36 6.44 -3.49
CA ALA A 173 -5.41 5.53 -2.84
C ALA A 173 -6.09 4.67 -1.77
N VAL A 174 -6.93 5.28 -0.92
CA VAL A 174 -7.70 4.55 0.11
C VAL A 174 -8.62 3.50 -0.51
N LEU A 175 -9.43 3.88 -1.51
CA LEU A 175 -10.34 2.95 -2.19
C LEU A 175 -9.61 1.86 -2.97
N SER A 176 -8.43 2.16 -3.52
CA SER A 176 -7.59 1.16 -4.19
C SER A 176 -7.12 0.06 -3.23
N THR A 177 -7.03 0.34 -1.92
CA THR A 177 -6.73 -0.67 -0.90
C THR A 177 -7.81 -1.75 -0.88
N ILE A 178 -9.09 -1.36 -0.90
CA ILE A 178 -10.22 -2.30 -0.97
C ILE A 178 -10.14 -3.15 -2.23
N LEU A 179 -9.82 -2.53 -3.37
CA LEU A 179 -9.69 -3.24 -4.65
C LEU A 179 -8.58 -4.29 -4.60
N VAL A 180 -7.40 -3.90 -4.12
CA VAL A 180 -6.23 -4.79 -4.02
C VAL A 180 -6.50 -5.93 -3.02
N ASP A 181 -7.06 -5.64 -1.85
CA ASP A 181 -7.40 -6.65 -0.86
C ASP A 181 -8.47 -7.63 -1.38
N SER A 182 -9.45 -7.13 -2.14
CA SER A 182 -10.45 -7.99 -2.80
C SER A 182 -9.83 -8.91 -3.84
N LEU A 183 -8.82 -8.43 -4.59
CA LEU A 183 -8.07 -9.27 -5.53
C LEU A 183 -7.27 -10.36 -4.82
N PHE A 184 -6.67 -10.06 -3.66
CA PHE A 184 -5.99 -11.06 -2.83
C PHE A 184 -6.97 -12.10 -2.27
N LEU A 185 -8.15 -11.67 -1.80
CA LEU A 185 -9.19 -12.59 -1.33
C LEU A 185 -9.66 -13.51 -2.47
N LEU A 186 -9.93 -12.94 -3.65
CA LEU A 186 -10.30 -13.73 -4.83
C LEU A 186 -9.19 -14.72 -5.21
N ALA A 187 -7.93 -14.30 -5.16
CA ALA A 187 -6.80 -15.20 -5.41
C ALA A 187 -6.73 -16.35 -4.39
N ALA A 188 -7.02 -16.08 -3.11
CA ALA A 188 -7.07 -17.13 -2.08
C ALA A 188 -8.24 -18.11 -2.29
N VAL A 189 -9.39 -17.63 -2.77
CA VAL A 189 -10.56 -18.47 -3.10
C VAL A 189 -10.30 -19.35 -4.33
N LEU A 190 -9.51 -18.87 -5.30
CA LEU A 190 -9.21 -19.56 -6.55
C LEU A 190 -7.93 -20.43 -6.52
N ALA A 191 -7.14 -20.37 -5.44
CA ALA A 191 -5.87 -21.08 -5.27
C ALA A 191 -6.04 -22.54 -4.83
#